data_AF-A0A9X8VB42-F1
#
_entry.id   AF-A0A9X8VB42-F1
#
_cell.length_a   1.000
_cell.length_b   1.000
_cell.length_c   1.000
_cell.angle_alpha   90.00
_cell.angle_beta   90.00
_cell.angle_gamma   90.00
#
_symmetry.space_group_name_H-M   'P 1'
#
loop_
_entity.id
_entity.type
_entity.pdbx_description
1 polymer ?
#
loop_
_entity_poly.entity_id
_entity_poly.type
_entity_poly.pdbx_seq_one_letter_code
_entity_poly.pdbx_strand_id
1 'polypeptide(L)' 'QQIHVWQLDDAGALALLQTVDVPGQVQPMTLHPDKTHLYVGVRPAFGIVSYRIEADGTLQQAGMAPLPGSPTHIST' A
#
# COMPACT_ATOMS: atom_id res chain seq x y z
N GLN A 1 -0.39 11.45 -5.89
CA GLN A 1 -0.41 11.19 -4.43
C GLN A 1 0.72 10.23 -4.11
N GLN A 2 1.04 9.98 -2.85
CA GLN A 2 2.16 9.12 -2.46
C GLN A 2 1.77 8.21 -1.29
N ILE A 3 2.45 7.07 -1.17
CA ILE A 3 2.53 6.29 0.06
C ILE A 3 3.89 6.60 0.69
N HIS A 4 3.90 6.96 1.97
CA HIS A 4 5.12 7.17 2.74
C HIS A 4 5.29 5.97 3.66
N VAL A 5 6.41 5.27 3.53
CA VAL A 5 6.80 4.15 4.39
C VAL A 5 7.73 4.69 5.46
N TRP A 6 7.38 4.46 6.71
CA TRP A 6 8.15 4.91 7.86
C TRP A 6 8.62 3.69 8.66
N GLN A 7 9.88 3.73 9.10
CA GLN A 7 10.38 2.85 10.13
C GLN A 7 10.06 3.46 11.49
N LEU A 8 9.47 2.66 12.38
CA LEU A 8 9.22 3.00 13.77
C LEU A 8 10.28 2.29 14.63
N ASP A 9 11.02 3.02 15.44
CA ASP A 9 11.96 2.43 16.39
C ASP A 9 11.31 2.11 17.75
N ASP A 10 12.05 1.43 18.63
CA ASP A 10 11.59 1.01 19.96
C ASP A 10 11.32 2.21 20.90
N ALA A 11 11.89 3.38 20.61
CA ALA A 11 11.64 4.63 21.34
C ALA A 11 10.43 5.41 20.78
N GLY A 12 9.82 4.94 19.69
CA GLY A 12 8.68 5.54 19.03
C GLY A 12 9.03 6.60 17.98
N ALA A 13 10.31 6.76 17.61
CA ALA A 13 10.71 7.70 16.57
C ALA A 13 10.40 7.13 15.17
N LEU A 14 10.01 8.03 14.26
CA LEU A 14 9.74 7.71 12.86
C LEU A 14 10.88 8.19 11.98
N ALA A 15 11.45 7.27 11.20
CA ALA A 15 12.38 7.58 10.12
C ALA A 15 11.72 7.27 8.76
N LEU A 16 11.76 8.23 7.83
CA LEU A 16 11.24 8.00 6.48
C LEU A 16 12.12 6.95 5.79
N LEU A 17 11.53 5.81 5.44
CA LEU A 17 12.20 4.71 4.75
C LEU A 17 12.05 4.83 3.23
N GLN A 18 10.85 5.17 2.77
CA GLN A 18 10.56 5.21 1.34
C GLN A 18 9.40 6.15 1.03
N THR A 19 9.47 6.83 -0.10
CA THR A 19 8.33 7.49 -0.74
C THR A 19 7.99 6.74 -2.02
N VAL A 20 6.76 6.27 -2.13
CA VAL A 20 6.26 5.53 -3.29
C VAL A 20 5.26 6.40 -4.04
N ASP A 21 5.56 6.69 -5.30
CA ASP A 21 4.60 7.30 -6.21
C ASP A 21 3.51 6.30 -6.57
N VAL A 22 2.26 6.73 -6.47
CA VAL A 22 1.10 5.87 -6.72
C VAL A 22 0.35 6.30 -7.98
N PRO A 23 -0.28 5.36 -8.70
CA PRO A 23 -0.91 5.63 -9.99
C PRO A 23 -2.21 6.46 -9.90
N GLY A 24 -2.61 6.89 -8.71
CA GLY A 24 -3.82 7.67 -8.50
C GLY A 24 -4.07 8.04 -7.04
N GLN A 25 -5.31 8.39 -6.72
CA GLN A 25 -5.73 8.56 -5.34
C GLN A 25 -5.80 7.19 -4.67
N VAL A 26 -5.12 7.05 -3.54
CA VAL A 26 -5.05 5.79 -2.78
C VAL A 26 -5.88 5.86 -1.51
N GLN A 27 -6.78 4.88 -1.35
CA GLN A 27 -7.56 4.53 -0.16
C GLN A 27 -8.82 3.74 -0.59
N PRO A 28 -9.26 2.72 0.18
CA PRO A 28 -8.67 2.22 1.43
C PRO A 28 -7.42 1.35 1.20
N MET A 29 -6.77 0.93 2.29
CA MET A 29 -5.57 0.08 2.30
C MET A 29 -5.72 -1.02 3.35
N THR A 30 -5.24 -2.25 3.06
CA THR A 30 -5.19 -3.36 4.03
C THR A 30 -3.94 -4.20 3.84
N LEU A 31 -3.46 -4.83 4.90
CA LEU A 31 -2.35 -5.78 4.87
C LEU A 31 -2.86 -7.20 4.69
N HIS A 32 -2.13 -8.04 3.96
CA HIS A 32 -2.29 -9.49 4.04
C HIS A 32 -2.10 -9.95 5.50
N PRO A 33 -2.81 -10.98 5.99
CA PRO A 33 -2.68 -11.46 7.38
C PRO A 33 -1.23 -11.78 7.79
N ASP A 34 -0.48 -12.42 6.89
CA ASP A 34 0.95 -12.73 7.10
C ASP A 34 1.90 -11.53 6.89
N LYS A 35 1.37 -10.32 6.68
CA LYS A 35 2.13 -9.07 6.45
C LYS A 35 3.09 -9.11 5.26
N THR A 36 2.84 -9.97 4.29
CA THR A 36 3.67 -10.09 3.08
C THR A 36 3.32 -9.07 2.00
N HIS A 37 2.08 -8.56 2.01
CA HIS A 37 1.57 -7.63 1.01
C HIS A 37 0.72 -6.51 1.62
N LEU A 38 0.72 -5.38 0.94
CA LEU A 38 -0.19 -4.26 1.13
C LEU A 38 -1.09 -4.14 -0.11
N TYR A 39 -2.40 -4.19 0.11
CA TYR A 39 -3.42 -3.99 -0.93
C TYR A 39 -3.98 -2.58 -0.85
N VAL A 40 -4.01 -1.89 -1.98
CA VAL A 40 -4.34 -0.46 -2.05
C VAL A 40 -5.41 -0.24 -3.11
N GLY A 41 -6.57 0.29 -2.70
CA GLY A 41 -7.60 0.75 -3.62
C GLY A 41 -7.17 2.05 -4.31
N VAL A 42 -7.32 2.11 -5.63
CA VAL A 42 -6.92 3.25 -6.46
C VAL A 42 -8.09 3.85 -7.23
N ARG A 43 -8.18 5.18 -7.23
CA ARG A 43 -9.08 6.00 -8.08
C ARG A 43 -8.27 6.95 -8.97
N PRO A 44 -8.79 7.35 -10.16
CA PRO A 44 -10.08 6.97 -10.74
C PRO A 44 -10.05 5.65 -11.53
N ALA A 45 -8.89 5.00 -11.64
CA ALA A 45 -8.71 3.79 -12.44
C ALA A 45 -9.51 2.56 -11.94
N PHE A 46 -10.08 2.63 -10.73
CA PHE A 46 -10.87 1.58 -10.08
C PHE A 46 -10.15 0.23 -10.13
N GLY A 47 -9.20 0.05 -9.23
CA GLY A 47 -8.47 -1.20 -9.10
C GLY A 47 -7.81 -1.36 -7.74
N ILE A 48 -7.27 -2.55 -7.51
CA ILE A 48 -6.40 -2.87 -6.39
C ILE A 48 -4.97 -2.98 -6.90
N VAL A 49 -4.07 -2.18 -6.36
CA VAL A 49 -2.63 -2.37 -6.53
C VAL A 49 -2.14 -3.19 -5.33
N SER A 50 -1.37 -4.24 -5.61
CA SER A 50 -0.65 -4.99 -4.59
C SER A 50 0.81 -4.55 -4.54
N TYR A 51 1.31 -4.33 -3.33
CA TYR A 51 2.74 -4.14 -3.07
C TYR A 51 3.22 -5.29 -2.21
N ARG A 52 4.32 -5.93 -2.60
CA ARG A 52 5.08 -6.83 -1.74
C ARG A 52 5.84 -5.99 -0.71
N ILE A 53 5.86 -6.45 0.53
CA ILE A 53 6.66 -5.86 1.60
C ILE A 53 7.98 -6.62 1.64
N GLU A 54 9.08 -5.94 1.36
CA GLU A 54 10.43 -6.53 1.41
C GLU A 54 10.92 -6.69 2.85
N ALA A 55 12.00 -7.43 3.03
CA ALA A 55 12.57 -7.70 4.35
C ALA A 55 13.02 -6.43 5.11
N ASP A 56 13.37 -5.35 4.39
CA ASP A 56 13.73 -4.05 4.97
C ASP A 56 12.51 -3.16 5.24
N GLY A 57 11.29 -3.63 4.94
CA GLY A 57 10.04 -2.89 5.09
C GLY A 57 9.66 -2.02 3.89
N THR A 58 10.48 -1.97 2.84
CA THR A 58 10.14 -1.24 1.61
C THR A 58 9.04 -1.93 0.83
N LEU A 59 8.34 -1.17 -0.01
CA LEU A 59 7.27 -1.64 -0.87
C LEU A 59 7.76 -1.79 -2.30
N GLN A 60 7.52 -2.96 -2.88
CA GLN A 60 7.70 -3.23 -4.31
C GLN A 60 6.34 -3.52 -4.95
N GLN A 61 5.97 -2.78 -6.00
CA GLN A 61 4.71 -3.06 -6.70
C GLN A 61 4.75 -4.46 -7.33
N ALA A 62 3.77 -5.29 -6.97
CA ALA A 62 3.64 -6.66 -7.44
C ALA A 62 2.64 -6.78 -8.61
N GLY A 63 1.59 -5.96 -8.62
CA GLY A 63 0.62 -5.96 -9.72
C GLY A 63 -0.59 -5.05 -9.47
N MET A 64 -1.49 -5.02 -10.45
CA MET A 64 -2.77 -4.34 -10.34
C MET A 64 -3.89 -5.19 -10.93
N ALA A 65 -5.03 -5.27 -10.23
CA ALA A 65 -6.25 -5.90 -10.70
C ALA A 65 -7.38 -4.87 -10.82
N PRO A 66 -8.16 -4.86 -11.91
CA PRO A 66 -9.27 -3.93 -12.08
C PRO A 66 -10.45 -4.30 -11.16
N LEU A 67 -11.25 -3.28 -10.82
CA LEU A 67 -12.52 -3.41 -10.12
C LEU A 67 -13.66 -2.87 -11.00
N PRO A 68 -14.89 -3.39 -10.85
CA PRO A 68 -16.05 -2.86 -11.57
C PRO A 68 -16.51 -1.48 -11.08
N GLY A 69 -15.93 -0.97 -9.98
CA GLY A 69 -16.29 0.32 -9.39
C GLY A 69 -15.29 0.80 -8.33
N SER A 70 -15.63 1.94 -7.71
CA SER A 70 -14.76 2.58 -6.71
C SER A 70 -14.55 1.70 -5.47
N PRO A 71 -13.29 1.51 -5.02
CA PRO A 71 -13.01 0.77 -3.79
C PRO A 71 -13.40 1.59 -2.57
N THR A 72 -14.39 1.14 -1.81
CA THR A 72 -14.86 1.80 -0.57
C THR A 72 -14.46 1.04 0.69
N HIS A 73 -14.26 -0.28 0.58
CA HIS A 73 -13.78 -1.16 1.65
C HIS A 73 -12.95 -2.31 1.05
N ILE A 74 -11.89 -2.72 1.75
CA ILE A 74 -11.07 -3.90 1.44
C ILE A 74 -10.73 -4.57 2.78
N SER A 75 -10.88 -5.89 2.85
CA SER A 75 -10.45 -6.72 3.98
C SER A 75 -9.86 -8.04 3.46
N THR A 76 -9.05 -8.68 4.30
CA THR A 76 -8.30 -9.91 4.04
C THR A 76 -8.28 -10.78 5.29
#